data_AF-A0A2Z5UQP4-F1
#
_entry.id   AF-A0A2Z5UQP4-F1
#
_cell.length_a   1.000
_cell.length_b   1.000
_cell.length_c   1.000
_cell.angle_alpha   90.00
_cell.angle_beta   90.00
_cell.angle_gamma   90.00
#
_symmetry.space_group_name_H-M   'P 1'
#
loop_
_entity.id
_entity.type
_entity.pdbx_description
1 polymer ?
#
loop_
_entity_poly.entity_id
_entity_poly.type
_entity_poly.pdbx_seq_one_letter_code
_entity_poly.pdbx_strand_id
1 'polypeptide(L)'
;MTCHPINFGNDTRGFVCTGRRGRRKCIECGQAADLLCDWKVKARRTGTCDAPICSICTSKPAEGKDLCPKHAAEWAAYPKAGAR
;
A
#
# COMPACT_ATOMS: atom_id res chain seq x y z
N MET A 1 18.44 4.32 -12.35
CA MET A 1 18.63 3.13 -11.48
C MET A 1 20.04 2.67 -11.75
N THR A 2 20.92 2.71 -10.76
CA THR A 2 22.34 2.46 -10.94
C THR A 2 22.72 1.25 -10.09
N CYS A 3 23.31 0.22 -10.69
CA CYS A 3 23.72 -0.98 -9.95
C CYS A 3 25.24 -0.96 -9.77
N HIS A 4 25.69 -1.09 -8.52
CA HIS A 4 27.10 -1.13 -8.16
C HIS A 4 27.50 -2.59 -7.89
N PRO A 5 28.53 -3.12 -8.57
CA PRO A 5 29.02 -4.46 -8.26
C PRO A 5 29.65 -4.48 -6.87
N ILE A 6 29.36 -5.51 -6.10
CA ILE A 6 30.00 -5.79 -4.81
C ILE A 6 30.59 -7.20 -4.82
N ASN A 7 31.76 -7.35 -4.23
CA ASN A 7 32.45 -8.63 -4.09
C ASN A 7 32.48 -9.01 -2.60
N PHE A 8 32.01 -10.22 -2.28
CA PHE A 8 31.91 -10.71 -0.90
C PHE A 8 33.16 -11.47 -0.42
N GLY A 9 34.24 -11.50 -1.21
CA GLY A 9 35.54 -12.05 -0.80
C GLY A 9 35.69 -13.57 -0.96
N ASN A 10 34.60 -14.31 -1.15
CA ASN A 10 34.59 -15.76 -1.37
C ASN A 10 34.12 -16.13 -2.80
N ASP A 11 34.63 -15.45 -3.83
CA ASP A 11 34.21 -15.54 -5.24
C ASP A 11 32.72 -15.25 -5.54
N THR A 12 31.94 -14.91 -4.52
CA THR A 12 30.53 -14.53 -4.66
C THR A 12 30.45 -13.06 -5.10
N ARG A 13 29.80 -12.82 -6.24
CA ARG A 13 29.56 -11.48 -6.78
C ARG A 13 28.08 -11.13 -6.68
N GLY A 14 27.80 -9.91 -6.24
CA GLY A 14 26.44 -9.36 -6.20
C GLY A 14 26.39 -7.95 -6.80
N PHE A 15 25.19 -7.44 -6.97
CA PHE A 15 24.96 -6.06 -7.39
C PHE A 15 24.03 -5.37 -6.41
N VAL A 16 24.42 -4.18 -5.95
CA VAL A 16 23.55 -3.29 -5.18
C VAL A 16 22.96 -2.27 -6.14
N CYS A 17 21.68 -2.42 -6.46
CA CYS A 17 20.95 -1.47 -7.28
C CYS A 17 20.40 -0.33 -6.43
N THR A 18 20.95 0.87 -6.61
CA THR A 18 20.44 2.10 -6.03
C THR A 18 19.47 2.76 -7.01
N GLY A 19 18.31 3.18 -6.51
CA GLY A 19 17.32 3.89 -7.28
C GLY A 19 16.33 4.53 -6.34
N ARG A 20 15.98 5.80 -6.58
CA ARG A 20 14.80 6.39 -5.93
C ARG A 20 13.59 5.63 -6.46
N ARG A 21 13.07 4.68 -5.68
CA ARG A 21 11.67 4.28 -5.85
C ARG A 21 10.88 5.57 -5.63
N GLY A 22 10.24 6.07 -6.67
CA GLY A 22 9.40 7.26 -6.56
C GLY A 22 8.44 7.05 -5.39
N ARG A 23 8.33 8.04 -4.50
CA ARG A 23 7.34 7.96 -3.41
C ARG A 23 5.99 7.67 -4.04
N ARG A 24 5.30 6.65 -3.52
CA ARG A 24 3.95 6.35 -3.97
C ARG A 24 3.10 7.59 -3.68
N LYS A 25 2.27 7.96 -4.65
CA LYS A 25 1.36 9.10 -4.50
C LYS A 25 0.02 8.59 -4.04
N CYS A 26 -0.64 9.34 -3.16
CA CYS A 26 -2.01 9.10 -2.74
C CYS A 26 -2.90 9.10 -3.98
N ILE A 27 -3.75 8.08 -4.10
CA ILE A 27 -4.66 7.92 -5.24
C ILE A 27 -5.69 9.06 -5.36
N GLU A 28 -5.97 9.75 -4.25
CA GLU A 28 -6.97 10.82 -4.19
C GLU A 28 -6.34 12.21 -4.36
N CYS A 29 -5.39 12.57 -3.50
CA CYS A 29 -4.86 13.94 -3.42
C CYS A 29 -3.46 14.12 -4.05
N GLY A 30 -2.82 13.05 -4.54
CA GLY A 30 -1.50 13.10 -5.17
C GLY A 30 -0.32 13.37 -4.24
N GLN A 31 -0.56 13.60 -2.93
CA GLN A 31 0.47 13.76 -1.90
C GLN A 31 1.26 12.46 -1.67
N ALA A 32 2.33 12.52 -0.88
CA ALA A 32 3.05 11.30 -0.48
C ALA A 32 2.09 10.34 0.25
N ALA A 33 2.08 9.07 -0.19
CA ALA A 33 1.32 8.01 0.45
C ALA A 33 2.22 7.21 1.40
N ASP A 34 1.82 7.20 2.66
CA ASP A 34 2.49 6.46 3.74
C ASP A 34 1.72 5.18 4.12
N LEU A 35 0.50 5.02 3.60
CA LEU A 35 -0.44 3.94 3.93
C LEU A 35 -0.93 3.23 2.67
N LEU A 36 -1.51 2.04 2.86
CA LEU A 36 -2.10 1.21 1.81
C LEU A 36 -3.53 0.83 2.19
N CYS A 37 -4.41 0.74 1.20
CA CYS A 37 -5.80 0.33 1.41
C CYS A 37 -5.92 -1.18 1.65
N ASP A 38 -6.49 -1.57 2.79
CA ASP A 38 -6.71 -2.94 3.25
C ASP A 38 -8.01 -3.58 2.76
N TRP A 39 -8.78 -2.91 1.91
CA TRP A 39 -10.05 -3.45 1.43
C TRP A 39 -9.85 -4.77 0.70
N LYS A 40 -10.62 -5.80 1.08
CA LYS A 40 -10.53 -7.13 0.46
C LYS A 40 -11.16 -7.11 -0.94
N VAL A 41 -10.34 -7.34 -1.96
CA VAL A 41 -10.77 -7.42 -3.36
C VAL A 41 -10.48 -8.83 -3.87
N LYS A 42 -11.50 -9.70 -3.90
CA LYS A 42 -11.36 -11.10 -4.35
C LYS A 42 -10.85 -11.23 -5.79
N ALA A 43 -11.11 -10.22 -6.63
CA ALA A 43 -10.64 -10.18 -8.02
C ALA A 43 -9.15 -9.86 -8.16
N ARG A 44 -8.46 -9.40 -7.11
CA ARG A 44 -7.02 -9.14 -7.15
C ARG A 44 -6.23 -10.33 -6.63
N ARG A 45 -5.08 -10.59 -7.28
CA ARG A 45 -4.13 -11.64 -6.87
C ARG A 45 -3.61 -11.46 -5.44
N THR A 46 -3.43 -10.22 -4.99
CA THR A 46 -3.00 -9.91 -3.60
C THR A 46 -4.13 -10.08 -2.59
N GLY A 47 -5.38 -10.16 -3.04
CA GLY A 47 -6.56 -10.22 -2.17
C GLY A 47 -6.96 -8.89 -1.54
N THR A 48 -6.13 -7.85 -1.65
CA THR A 48 -6.36 -6.51 -1.11
C THR A 48 -6.27 -5.44 -2.21
N CYS A 49 -6.86 -4.27 -1.94
CA CYS A 49 -6.81 -3.14 -2.84
C CYS A 49 -5.36 -2.62 -3.03
N ASP A 50 -4.58 -2.54 -1.95
CA ASP A 50 -3.20 -2.05 -1.92
C ASP A 50 -3.00 -0.66 -2.56
N ALA A 51 -4.08 0.13 -2.68
CA ALA A 51 -4.00 1.47 -3.23
C ALA A 51 -3.21 2.38 -2.28
N PRO A 52 -2.22 3.14 -2.79
CA PRO A 52 -1.48 4.09 -1.98
C PRO A 52 -2.38 5.23 -1.52
N ILE A 53 -2.40 5.48 -0.22
CA ILE A 53 -3.18 6.53 0.43
C ILE A 53 -2.33 7.27 1.46
N CYS A 54 -2.64 8.55 1.70
CA CYS A 54 -2.02 9.32 2.77
C CYS A 54 -2.84 9.24 4.06
N SER A 55 -2.23 9.57 5.19
CA SER A 55 -2.88 9.59 6.51
C SER A 55 -4.04 10.59 6.63
N ILE A 56 -4.19 11.50 5.67
CA ILE A 56 -5.30 12.47 5.62
C ILE A 56 -6.50 11.90 4.87
N CYS A 57 -6.26 11.18 3.77
CA CYS A 57 -7.32 10.59 2.94
C CYS A 57 -7.71 9.17 3.37
N THR A 58 -7.02 8.58 4.35
CA THR A 58 -7.39 7.27 4.92
C THR A 58 -8.67 7.37 5.75
N SER A 59 -9.49 6.33 5.70
CA SER A 59 -10.60 6.10 6.61
C SER A 59 -10.36 4.83 7.42
N LYS A 60 -10.50 4.93 8.74
CA LYS A 60 -10.25 3.82 9.68
C LYS A 60 -11.56 3.29 10.24
N PRO A 61 -12.22 2.33 9.58
CA PRO A 61 -13.48 1.76 10.08
C PRO A 61 -13.30 0.87 11.31
N ALA A 62 -12.10 0.32 11.50
CA ALA A 62 -11.71 -0.56 12.60
C ALA A 62 -10.23 -0.33 12.92
N GLU A 63 -9.81 -0.73 14.11
CA GLU A 63 -8.40 -0.63 14.51
C GLU A 63 -7.51 -1.47 13.58
N GLY A 64 -6.42 -0.87 13.09
CA GLY A 64 -5.50 -1.53 12.16
C GLY A 64 -6.06 -1.79 10.75
N LYS A 65 -7.12 -1.08 10.33
CA LYS A 65 -7.63 -1.11 8.96
C LYS A 65 -7.64 0.28 8.35
N ASP A 66 -6.92 0.43 7.24
CA ASP A 66 -6.87 1.67 6.47
C ASP A 66 -7.60 1.48 5.14
N LEU A 67 -8.62 2.29 4.87
CA LEU A 67 -9.39 2.26 3.62
C LEU A 67 -9.20 3.54 2.81
N CYS A 68 -9.14 3.41 1.49
CA CYS A 68 -9.26 4.57 0.60
C CYS A 68 -10.70 5.08 0.56
N PRO A 69 -10.95 6.36 0.19
CA PRO A 69 -12.29 6.94 0.23
C PRO A 69 -13.35 6.17 -0.55
N LYS A 70 -12.98 5.59 -1.70
CA LYS A 70 -13.86 4.70 -2.46
C LYS A 70 -14.35 3.52 -1.62
N HIS A 71 -13.44 2.77 -1.01
CA HIS A 71 -13.78 1.60 -0.21
C HIS A 71 -14.32 1.96 1.18
N ALA A 72 -14.04 3.17 1.67
CA ALA A 72 -14.67 3.72 2.86
C ALA A 72 -16.16 3.99 2.64
N ALA A 73 -16.53 4.51 1.47
CA ALA A 73 -17.93 4.66 1.07
C ALA A 73 -18.61 3.29 0.91
N GLU A 74 -17.93 2.31 0.32
CA GLU A 74 -18.42 0.94 0.28
C GLU A 74 -18.66 0.40 1.69
N TRP A 75 -17.68 0.50 2.61
CA TRP A 75 -17.83 0.09 4.00
C TRP A 75 -19.02 0.76 4.70
N ALA A 76 -19.21 2.06 4.50
CA ALA A 76 -20.32 2.81 5.07
C ALA A 76 -21.68 2.33 4.53
N ALA A 77 -21.72 1.89 3.26
CA ALA A 77 -22.90 1.33 2.62
C ALA A 77 -23.15 -0.15 2.97
N TYR A 78 -22.14 -0.89 3.46
CA TYR A 78 -22.35 -2.26 3.93
C TYR A 78 -23.22 -2.25 5.19
N PRO A 79 -24.36 -2.97 5.20
CA PRO A 79 -25.12 -3.15 6.43
C PRO A 79 -24.24 -3.94 7.40
N LYS A 80 -23.95 -3.34 8.57
CA LYS A 80 -23.15 -3.95 9.64
C LYS A 80 -23.91 -5.15 10.23
N ALA A 81 -23.92 -6.29 9.55
CA ALA A 81 -24.37 -7.55 10.11
C ALA A 81 -23.26 -8.07 11.05
N GLY A 82 -23.33 -7.74 12.35
CA GLY A 82 -22.40 -8.32 13.31
C GLY A 82 -22.12 -7.55 14.61
N ALA A 83 -23.07 -6.79 15.15
CA ALA A 83 -23.09 -6.48 16.58
C ALA A 83 -24.16 -7.37 17.25
N ARG A 84 -23.82 -8.64 17.49
CA ARG A 84 -24.53 -9.54 18.39
C ARG A 84 -23.52 -10.41 19.08
#